data_AF-A0A9E4W4Z3-F1
#
_entry.id   AF-A0A9E4W4Z3-F1
#
_cell.length_a   1.000
_cell.length_b   1.000
_cell.length_c   1.000
_cell.angle_alpha   90.00
_cell.angle_beta   90.00
_cell.angle_gamma   90.00
#
_symmetry.space_group_name_H-M   'P 1'
#
loop_
_entity.id
_entity.type
_entity.pdbx_description
1 polymer ?
#
loop_
_entity_poly.entity_id
_entity_poly.type
_entity_poly.pdbx_seq_one_letter_code
_entity_poly.pdbx_strand_id
1 'polypeptide(L)'
;MKRKIPAVKIRLRSRLGLFGLLLIGAVGLSAGCGNFVARGDIDVGVQAFRDYMPDVSQEIPIGEATIFDNLAVTVVGVRATDGRDNGGRHHPVPAGHLYLLVNVLMENQGDRQEDVSTRMNFGLFDSMGKSQEWAFYPGATGSIDGRIDPGQERTGELAWKVAENAKGLKLVYGHVAFSIGEASGYRPGSPD
;
A
#
# COMPACT_ATOMS: atom_id res chain seq x y z
N MET A 1 -3.36 -3.71 -63.70
CA MET A 1 -4.68 -3.46 -64.35
C MET A 1 -5.50 -2.53 -63.46
N LYS A 2 -5.75 -1.30 -63.90
CA LYS A 2 -6.67 -0.36 -63.25
C LYS A 2 -8.11 -0.73 -63.64
N ARG A 3 -9.03 -0.90 -62.68
CA ARG A 3 -10.48 -0.86 -62.94
C ARG A 3 -11.19 0.02 -61.92
N LYS A 4 -12.13 0.78 -62.48
CA LYS A 4 -12.76 2.00 -61.98
C LYS A 4 -13.85 1.72 -60.94
N ILE A 5 -14.02 2.68 -60.03
CA ILE A 5 -15.19 2.85 -59.14
C ILE A 5 -16.41 3.23 -59.99
N PRO A 6 -17.64 2.86 -59.56
CA PRO A 6 -18.67 3.90 -59.47
C PRO A 6 -19.39 3.91 -58.12
N ALA A 7 -19.63 5.13 -57.63
CA ALA A 7 -20.43 5.46 -56.46
C ALA A 7 -21.94 5.29 -56.73
N VAL A 8 -22.71 4.83 -55.74
CA VAL A 8 -24.19 4.85 -55.81
C VAL A 8 -24.81 5.30 -54.48
N LYS A 9 -25.29 6.54 -54.53
CA LYS A 9 -26.49 7.17 -53.95
C LYS A 9 -26.92 6.87 -52.50
N ILE A 10 -26.69 7.88 -51.68
CA ILE A 10 -27.42 8.27 -50.46
C ILE A 10 -28.94 8.25 -50.67
N ARG A 11 -29.69 7.71 -49.70
CA ARG A 11 -31.11 8.02 -49.50
C ARG A 11 -31.37 8.39 -48.04
N LEU A 12 -31.46 9.69 -47.81
CA LEU A 12 -31.97 10.32 -46.60
C LEU A 12 -33.49 10.08 -46.51
N ARG A 13 -34.00 9.60 -45.38
CA ARG A 13 -35.43 9.69 -45.04
C ARG A 13 -35.58 10.22 -43.63
N SER A 14 -35.72 11.53 -43.57
CA SER A 14 -36.37 12.28 -42.51
C SER A 14 -37.86 11.93 -42.47
N ARG A 15 -38.42 11.67 -41.29
CA ARG A 15 -39.80 12.04 -40.95
C ARG A 15 -39.88 12.44 -39.48
N LEU A 16 -40.08 13.73 -39.32
CA LEU A 16 -40.47 14.49 -38.14
C LEU A 16 -42.00 14.34 -37.95
N GLY A 17 -42.47 14.29 -36.70
CA GLY A 17 -43.88 14.31 -36.28
C GLY A 17 -43.95 13.78 -34.84
N LEU A 18 -43.83 14.56 -33.77
CA LEU A 18 -44.41 15.83 -33.32
C LEU A 18 -45.77 15.68 -32.58
N PHE A 19 -45.68 15.92 -31.25
CA PHE A 19 -46.68 16.30 -30.23
C PHE A 19 -47.66 15.27 -29.63
N GLY A 20 -47.64 15.20 -28.28
CA GLY A 20 -48.76 14.75 -27.45
C GLY A 20 -48.48 14.61 -25.94
N LEU A 21 -48.50 15.74 -25.20
CA LEU A 21 -48.93 15.92 -23.78
C LEU A 21 -48.27 15.08 -22.64
N LEU A 22 -47.39 15.64 -21.79
CA LEU A 22 -47.62 16.41 -20.53
C LEU A 22 -48.47 15.70 -19.45
N LEU A 23 -47.79 15.12 -18.45
CA LEU A 23 -48.32 14.97 -17.08
C LEU A 23 -47.27 15.49 -16.09
N ILE A 24 -47.70 16.48 -15.33
CA ILE A 24 -46.97 17.19 -14.28
C ILE A 24 -46.92 16.28 -13.05
N GLY A 25 -45.71 15.97 -12.59
CA GLY A 25 -45.46 15.36 -11.28
C GLY A 25 -44.38 16.13 -10.57
N ALA A 26 -44.77 17.25 -9.93
CA ALA A 26 -43.90 18.01 -9.04
C ALA A 26 -44.07 17.49 -7.61
N VAL A 27 -43.03 16.84 -7.07
CA VAL A 27 -42.79 16.74 -5.63
C VAL A 27 -41.31 17.08 -5.41
N GLY A 28 -41.04 18.29 -4.92
CA GLY A 28 -39.80 18.63 -4.22
C GLY A 28 -39.90 18.13 -2.77
N LEU A 29 -38.86 18.04 -1.94
CA LEU A 29 -37.48 18.51 -1.90
C LEU A 29 -36.75 17.56 -0.95
N SER A 30 -35.50 17.21 -1.23
CA SER A 30 -34.44 17.30 -0.20
C SER A 30 -33.08 17.15 -0.86
N ALA A 31 -32.18 18.01 -0.40
CA ALA A 31 -30.80 18.08 -0.83
C ALA A 31 -30.09 16.75 -0.60
N GLY A 32 -29.39 16.31 -1.63
CA GLY A 32 -28.43 15.23 -1.57
C GLY A 32 -27.85 15.05 -2.95
N CYS A 33 -26.74 15.73 -3.25
CA CYS A 33 -25.85 15.32 -4.33
C CYS A 33 -25.24 13.96 -3.93
N GLY A 34 -26.04 12.91 -3.96
CA GLY A 34 -25.55 11.55 -4.01
C GLY A 34 -25.17 11.30 -5.46
N ASN A 35 -23.91 11.54 -5.80
CA ASN A 35 -23.33 10.86 -6.95
C ASN A 35 -23.51 9.36 -6.68
N PHE A 36 -24.45 8.75 -7.41
CA PHE A 36 -24.54 7.31 -7.51
C PHE A 36 -23.33 6.86 -8.31
N VAL A 37 -22.21 6.64 -7.61
CA VAL A 37 -21.04 6.00 -8.20
C VAL A 37 -21.44 4.57 -8.50
N ALA A 38 -21.53 4.26 -9.80
CA ALA A 38 -21.71 2.92 -10.27
C ALA A 38 -20.65 2.02 -9.61
N ARG A 39 -21.10 0.92 -9.02
CA ARG A 39 -20.26 -0.12 -8.44
C ARG A 39 -19.49 -0.81 -9.57
N GLY A 40 -18.35 -0.23 -9.94
CA GLY A 40 -17.44 -0.72 -10.97
C GLY A 40 -16.07 -0.13 -10.66
N ASP A 41 -15.16 -1.02 -10.28
CA ASP A 41 -13.77 -0.78 -9.88
C ASP A 41 -13.60 0.00 -8.58
N ILE A 42 -13.52 -0.74 -7.47
CA ILE A 42 -12.79 -0.26 -6.30
C ILE A 42 -11.37 -0.04 -6.81
N ASP A 43 -10.86 1.19 -6.77
CA ASP A 43 -9.45 1.52 -7.00
C ASP A 43 -8.57 0.90 -5.90
N VAL A 44 -8.55 -0.43 -5.81
CA VAL A 44 -7.68 -1.18 -4.89
C VAL A 44 -6.25 -1.02 -5.39
N GLY A 45 -5.49 -0.16 -4.71
CA GLY A 45 -4.13 0.19 -5.10
C GLY A 45 -3.67 1.51 -4.51
N VAL A 46 -2.62 2.08 -5.12
CA VAL A 46 -1.95 3.34 -4.72
C VAL A 46 -2.94 4.46 -4.38
N GLN A 47 -4.07 4.56 -5.11
CA GLN A 47 -5.06 5.61 -4.88
C GLN A 47 -5.85 5.42 -3.57
N ALA A 48 -6.43 4.24 -3.30
CA ALA A 48 -7.10 3.97 -2.02
C ALA A 48 -6.16 4.13 -0.82
N PHE A 49 -4.89 3.75 -0.99
CA PHE A 49 -3.87 4.00 0.03
C PHE A 49 -3.59 5.49 0.23
N ARG A 50 -3.47 6.29 -0.85
CA ARG A 50 -3.29 7.74 -0.78
C ARG A 50 -4.49 8.48 -0.20
N ASP A 51 -5.70 8.01 -0.45
CA ASP A 51 -6.91 8.58 0.17
C ASP A 51 -6.91 8.38 1.69
N TYR A 52 -6.31 7.28 2.17
CA TYR A 52 -6.15 6.99 3.60
C TYR A 52 -4.88 7.63 4.21
N MET A 53 -3.82 7.77 3.42
CA MET A 53 -2.52 8.36 3.78
C MET A 53 -2.22 9.56 2.89
N PRO A 54 -2.97 10.68 3.02
CA PRO A 54 -2.86 11.83 2.11
C PRO A 54 -1.48 12.50 2.19
N ASP A 55 -0.78 12.31 3.32
CA ASP A 55 0.53 12.90 3.56
C ASP A 55 1.67 12.12 2.89
N VAL A 56 1.41 10.92 2.33
CA VAL A 56 2.42 10.18 1.57
C VAL A 56 2.63 10.81 0.20
N SER A 57 3.82 11.37 0.01
CA SER A 57 4.19 12.07 -1.23
C SER A 57 4.86 11.13 -2.23
N GLN A 58 5.62 10.13 -1.76
CA GLN A 58 6.38 9.22 -2.63
C GLN A 58 6.25 7.75 -2.25
N GLU A 59 6.47 6.89 -3.25
CA GLU A 59 6.59 5.44 -3.07
C GLU A 59 7.95 4.95 -3.56
N ILE A 60 8.66 4.22 -2.71
CA ILE A 60 10.02 3.74 -2.93
C ILE A 60 10.01 2.20 -2.98
N PRO A 61 10.67 1.57 -3.97
CA PRO A 61 10.79 0.12 -4.00
C PRO A 61 11.83 -0.38 -2.98
N ILE A 62 11.79 -1.67 -2.67
CA ILE A 62 12.81 -2.33 -1.85
C ILE A 62 14.19 -2.15 -2.50
N GLY A 63 15.20 -1.87 -1.69
CA GLY A 63 16.60 -1.68 -2.09
C GLY A 63 16.95 -0.25 -2.51
N GLU A 64 15.96 0.62 -2.71
CA GLU A 64 16.20 2.04 -2.98
C GLU A 64 16.20 2.84 -1.67
N ALA A 65 17.17 3.74 -1.57
CA ALA A 65 17.30 4.67 -0.46
C ALA A 65 16.57 5.98 -0.76
N THR A 66 16.00 6.58 0.27
CA THR A 66 15.49 7.96 0.20
C THR A 66 15.81 8.71 1.47
N ILE A 67 15.99 10.03 1.35
CA ILE A 67 16.22 10.89 2.49
C ILE A 67 14.86 11.40 3.02
N PHE A 68 14.66 11.26 4.32
CA PHE A 68 13.62 11.94 5.08
C PHE A 68 14.28 12.68 6.25
N ASP A 69 14.12 14.00 6.29
CA ASP A 69 14.92 14.91 7.12
C ASP A 69 16.43 14.66 6.96
N ASN A 70 17.08 14.07 7.96
CA ASN A 70 18.51 13.76 7.96
C ASN A 70 18.82 12.27 7.76
N LEU A 71 17.80 11.42 7.66
CA LEU A 71 17.96 9.97 7.59
C LEU A 71 17.78 9.49 6.16
N ALA A 72 18.82 8.88 5.60
CA ALA A 72 18.68 8.01 4.45
C ALA A 72 18.10 6.68 4.91
N VAL A 73 16.89 6.35 4.44
CA VAL A 73 16.15 5.16 4.83
C VAL A 73 16.03 4.22 3.66
N THR A 74 16.32 2.94 3.89
CA THR A 74 16.22 1.87 2.89
C THR A 74 15.51 0.67 3.49
N VAL A 75 14.50 0.14 2.79
CA VAL A 75 14.02 -1.23 3.07
C VAL A 75 14.93 -2.20 2.32
N VAL A 76 15.72 -2.97 3.06
CA VAL A 76 16.72 -3.89 2.51
C VAL A 76 16.08 -5.21 2.07
N GLY A 77 15.06 -5.65 2.80
CA GLY A 77 14.38 -6.92 2.51
C GLY A 77 13.22 -7.20 3.45
N VAL A 78 12.48 -8.25 3.12
CA VAL A 78 11.27 -8.66 3.83
C VAL A 78 11.27 -10.18 3.93
N ARG A 79 10.88 -10.71 5.09
CA ARG A 79 10.64 -12.15 5.28
C ARG A 79 9.41 -12.38 6.15
N ALA A 80 8.80 -13.55 6.01
CA ALA A 80 7.67 -13.98 6.83
C ALA A 80 7.99 -15.26 7.60
N THR A 81 7.39 -15.42 8.78
CA THR A 81 7.53 -16.63 9.62
C THR A 81 6.24 -16.94 10.37
N ASP A 82 6.01 -18.23 10.64
CA ASP A 82 4.93 -18.74 11.53
C ASP A 82 5.19 -18.47 13.02
N GLY A 83 6.32 -17.82 13.33
CA GLY A 83 6.72 -17.47 14.68
C GLY A 83 7.80 -18.36 15.29
N ARG A 84 8.43 -19.27 14.52
CA ARG A 84 9.61 -19.99 14.98
C ARG A 84 10.85 -19.12 14.95
N ASP A 85 11.46 -18.91 16.13
CA ASP A 85 12.73 -18.19 16.25
C ASP A 85 13.93 -19.08 15.87
N ASN A 86 15.11 -18.46 15.73
CA ASN A 86 16.35 -19.16 15.37
C ASN A 86 16.79 -20.22 16.40
N GLY A 87 16.25 -20.17 17.63
CA GLY A 87 16.47 -21.16 18.68
C GLY A 87 15.45 -22.30 18.68
N GLY A 88 14.56 -22.35 17.67
CA GLY A 88 13.51 -23.36 17.55
C GLY A 88 12.33 -23.15 18.50
N ARG A 89 12.27 -22.03 19.23
CA ARG A 89 11.11 -21.71 20.08
C ARG A 89 10.01 -21.12 19.23
N HIS A 90 8.79 -21.55 19.49
CA HIS A 90 7.62 -21.04 18.78
C HIS A 90 6.96 -19.91 19.56
N HIS A 91 6.81 -18.76 18.92
CA HIS A 91 6.09 -17.60 19.42
C HIS A 91 4.76 -17.52 18.63
N PRO A 92 3.62 -17.82 19.26
CA PRO A 92 2.38 -17.99 18.52
C PRO A 92 1.84 -16.68 17.97
N VAL A 93 1.33 -16.75 16.74
CA VAL A 93 0.57 -15.71 16.05
C VAL A 93 -0.88 -16.19 15.90
N PRO A 94 -1.90 -15.30 15.81
CA PRO A 94 -3.27 -15.73 15.58
C PRO A 94 -3.40 -16.62 14.33
N ALA A 95 -4.39 -17.52 14.32
CA ALA A 95 -4.62 -18.38 13.16
C ALA A 95 -4.85 -17.54 11.88
N GLY A 96 -4.27 -17.98 10.76
CA GLY A 96 -4.31 -17.28 9.48
C GLY A 96 -3.46 -16.02 9.41
N HIS A 97 -2.52 -15.84 10.35
CA HIS A 97 -1.59 -14.73 10.37
C HIS A 97 -0.14 -15.22 10.45
N LEU A 98 0.79 -14.35 10.06
CA LEU A 98 2.23 -14.55 10.14
C LEU A 98 2.88 -13.34 10.81
N TYR A 99 4.12 -13.53 11.29
CA TYR A 99 5.01 -12.40 11.51
C TYR A 99 5.61 -11.98 10.16
N LEU A 100 5.46 -10.72 9.80
CA LEU A 100 6.20 -10.07 8.73
C LEU A 100 7.34 -9.26 9.33
N LEU A 101 8.56 -9.52 8.87
CA LEU A 101 9.78 -8.89 9.33
C LEU A 101 10.37 -8.07 8.19
N VAL A 102 10.42 -6.76 8.38
CA VAL A 102 10.93 -5.81 7.40
C VAL A 102 12.28 -5.31 7.87
N ASN A 103 13.34 -5.64 7.14
CA ASN A 103 14.69 -5.21 7.44
C ASN A 103 14.91 -3.79 6.89
N VAL A 104 15.22 -2.86 7.78
CA VAL A 104 15.43 -1.44 7.47
C VAL A 104 16.85 -1.04 7.82
N LEU A 105 17.50 -0.34 6.90
CA LEU A 105 18.76 0.38 7.10
C LEU A 105 18.45 1.87 7.19
N MET A 106 19.00 2.52 8.20
CA MET A 106 19.02 3.98 8.34
C MET A 106 20.44 4.48 8.47
N GLU A 107 20.77 5.53 7.74
CA GLU A 107 22.02 6.28 7.88
C GLU A 107 21.68 7.74 8.18
N ASN A 108 22.30 8.30 9.22
CA ASN A 108 22.18 9.73 9.50
C ASN A 108 23.18 10.52 8.66
N GLN A 109 22.69 11.14 7.59
CA GLN A 109 23.47 11.96 6.66
C GLN A 109 23.41 13.46 6.99
N GLY A 110 22.78 13.83 8.11
CA GLY A 110 22.74 15.19 8.61
C GLY A 110 23.89 15.53 9.56
N ASP A 111 23.77 16.66 10.23
CA ASP A 111 24.74 17.20 11.19
C ASP A 111 24.27 17.15 12.65
N ARG A 112 23.04 16.66 12.89
CA ARG A 112 22.45 16.50 14.22
C ARG A 112 22.04 15.07 14.48
N GLN A 113 21.96 14.73 15.77
CA GLN A 113 21.43 13.46 16.25
C GLN A 113 19.95 13.27 15.87
N GLU A 114 19.57 12.03 15.53
CA GLU A 114 18.17 11.61 15.35
C GLU A 114 17.80 10.50 16.32
N ASP A 115 16.59 10.57 16.88
CA ASP A 115 16.03 9.52 17.74
C ASP A 115 14.91 8.80 16.99
N VAL A 116 15.04 7.48 16.84
CA VAL A 116 14.11 6.64 16.09
C VAL A 116 13.38 5.69 17.03
N SER A 117 12.09 5.54 16.84
CA SER A 117 11.26 4.53 17.48
C SER A 117 10.43 3.81 16.44
N THR A 118 10.68 2.51 16.31
CA THR A 118 9.94 1.56 15.48
C THR A 118 8.44 1.70 15.68
N ARG A 119 7.97 1.80 16.93
CA ARG A 119 6.53 1.87 17.23
C ARG A 119 5.91 3.23 16.89
N MET A 120 6.67 4.32 17.04
CA MET A 120 6.12 5.68 16.89
C MET A 120 6.31 6.25 15.48
N ASN A 121 7.38 5.85 14.79
CA ASN A 121 7.72 6.43 13.50
C ASN A 121 7.27 5.58 12.31
N PHE A 122 6.93 4.30 12.52
CA PHE A 122 6.55 3.39 11.45
C PHE A 122 5.10 2.93 11.54
N GLY A 123 4.48 2.82 10.36
CA GLY A 123 3.21 2.13 10.18
C GLY A 123 3.32 1.13 9.03
N LEU A 124 2.55 0.03 9.10
CA LEU A 124 2.42 -0.92 8.01
C LEU A 124 0.96 -0.99 7.60
N PHE A 125 0.69 -0.86 6.30
CA PHE A 125 -0.67 -0.82 5.75
C PHE A 125 -0.80 -1.79 4.58
N ASP A 126 -1.99 -2.35 4.38
CA ASP A 126 -2.29 -3.13 3.18
C ASP A 126 -2.88 -2.27 2.05
N SER A 127 -3.18 -2.90 0.91
CA SER A 127 -3.80 -2.26 -0.26
C SER A 127 -5.17 -1.62 0.01
N MET A 128 -5.82 -1.94 1.14
CA MET A 128 -7.09 -1.32 1.55
C MET A 128 -6.88 -0.19 2.57
N GLY A 129 -5.63 0.17 2.86
CA GLY A 129 -5.28 1.17 3.88
C GLY A 129 -5.42 0.65 5.31
N LYS A 130 -5.62 -0.65 5.55
CA LYS A 130 -5.77 -1.18 6.90
C LYS A 130 -4.40 -1.26 7.57
N SER A 131 -4.29 -0.67 8.77
CA SER A 131 -3.09 -0.77 9.61
C SER A 131 -2.89 -2.19 10.12
N GLN A 132 -1.65 -2.66 10.09
CA GLN A 132 -1.25 -3.96 10.61
C GLN A 132 -0.76 -3.83 12.05
N GLU A 133 -0.95 -4.87 12.85
CA GLU A 133 -0.59 -4.85 14.27
C GLU A 133 0.94 -4.91 14.42
N TRP A 134 1.55 -3.87 15.00
CA TRP A 134 2.94 -3.92 15.41
C TRP A 134 3.16 -5.06 16.40
N ALA A 135 4.26 -5.78 16.26
CA ALA A 135 4.58 -6.90 17.11
C ALA A 135 6.00 -6.79 17.66
N PHE A 136 6.17 -7.30 18.87
CA PHE A 136 7.49 -7.70 19.33
C PHE A 136 7.71 -9.16 18.92
N TYR A 137 8.80 -9.45 18.21
CA TYR A 137 9.18 -10.80 17.81
C TYR A 137 10.62 -11.10 18.21
N PRO A 138 10.87 -12.01 19.16
CA PRO A 138 12.23 -12.32 19.63
C PRO A 138 13.17 -12.89 18.57
N GLY A 139 12.64 -13.42 17.46
CA GLY A 139 13.42 -13.91 16.33
C GLY A 139 13.76 -12.83 15.28
N ALA A 140 13.42 -11.56 15.54
CA ALA A 140 13.84 -10.43 14.72
C ALA A 140 15.31 -10.09 14.98
N THR A 141 16.05 -9.73 13.94
CA THR A 141 17.47 -9.41 14.03
C THR A 141 17.70 -7.91 14.12
N GLY A 142 18.61 -7.49 15.01
CA GLY A 142 18.95 -6.08 15.21
C GLY A 142 17.79 -5.26 15.78
N SER A 143 17.99 -3.95 15.85
CA SER A 143 16.98 -2.99 16.25
C SER A 143 17.35 -1.64 15.65
N ILE A 144 16.35 -0.90 15.17
CA ILE A 144 16.53 0.49 14.77
C ILE A 144 16.20 1.49 15.89
N ASP A 145 15.65 1.02 17.02
CA ASP A 145 15.23 1.89 18.12
C ASP A 145 16.41 2.60 18.78
N GLY A 146 16.22 3.89 19.03
CA GLY A 146 17.13 4.75 19.76
C GLY A 146 17.86 5.75 18.87
N ARG A 147 19.00 6.20 19.38
CA ARG A 147 19.79 7.30 18.84
C ARG A 147 20.64 6.88 17.63
N ILE A 148 20.65 7.70 16.58
CA ILE A 148 21.59 7.62 15.45
C ILE A 148 22.34 8.96 15.34
N ASP A 149 23.62 8.94 15.66
CA ASP A 149 24.49 10.13 15.58
C ASP A 149 24.89 10.44 14.11
N PRO A 150 25.31 11.67 13.79
CA PRO A 150 25.77 12.03 12.44
C PRO A 150 26.82 11.07 11.86
N GLY A 151 26.60 10.63 10.62
CA GLY A 151 27.45 9.69 9.90
C GLY A 151 27.38 8.24 10.42
N GLN A 152 26.51 7.93 11.39
CA GLN A 152 26.27 6.56 11.83
C GLN A 152 25.13 5.92 11.05
N GLU A 153 25.20 4.60 10.95
CA GLU A 153 24.13 3.78 10.41
C GLU A 153 23.57 2.82 11.45
N ARG A 154 22.35 2.34 11.21
CA ARG A 154 21.69 1.33 12.01
C ARG A 154 20.80 0.45 11.14
N THR A 155 20.91 -0.86 11.34
CA THR A 155 20.08 -1.86 10.65
C THR A 155 19.29 -2.68 11.66
N GLY A 156 18.03 -2.97 11.36
CA GLY A 156 17.21 -3.84 12.19
C GLY A 156 15.90 -4.25 11.53
N GLU A 157 15.30 -5.31 12.06
CA GLU A 157 14.03 -5.82 11.61
C GLU A 157 12.85 -5.28 12.43
N LEU A 158 11.84 -4.81 11.72
CA LEU A 158 10.57 -4.36 12.27
C LEU A 158 9.53 -5.45 12.07
N ALA A 159 8.77 -5.78 13.11
CA ALA A 159 7.85 -6.91 13.10
C ALA A 159 6.37 -6.47 13.16
N TRP A 160 5.55 -7.08 12.32
CA TRP A 160 4.08 -6.96 12.36
C TRP A 160 3.42 -8.33 12.30
N LYS A 161 2.22 -8.43 12.87
CA LYS A 161 1.32 -9.54 12.57
C LYS A 161 0.45 -9.15 11.38
N VAL A 162 0.48 -9.97 10.34
CA VAL A 162 -0.25 -9.74 9.10
C VAL A 162 -1.04 -10.98 8.73
N ALA A 163 -2.20 -10.80 8.08
CA ALA A 163 -2.92 -11.94 7.52
C ALA A 163 -2.07 -12.62 6.43
N GLU A 164 -2.12 -13.95 6.34
CA GLU A 164 -1.36 -14.74 5.35
C GLU A 164 -1.62 -14.32 3.90
N ASN A 165 -2.81 -13.76 3.63
CA ASN A 165 -3.24 -13.31 2.32
C ASN A 165 -3.18 -11.77 2.16
N ALA A 166 -2.49 -11.05 3.04
CA ALA A 166 -2.33 -9.61 2.94
C ALA A 166 -1.50 -9.23 1.70
N LYS A 167 -2.01 -8.29 0.91
CA LYS A 167 -1.42 -7.84 -0.37
C LYS A 167 -1.27 -6.34 -0.45
N GLY A 168 -0.31 -5.91 -1.27
CA GLY A 168 -0.01 -4.50 -1.50
C GLY A 168 0.43 -3.80 -0.22
N LEU A 169 1.22 -4.50 0.59
CA LEU A 169 1.75 -4.02 1.85
C LEU A 169 2.71 -2.85 1.60
N LYS A 170 2.56 -1.81 2.40
CA LYS A 170 3.39 -0.60 2.37
C LYS A 170 3.85 -0.24 3.76
N LEU A 171 5.17 -0.12 3.93
CA LEU A 171 5.77 0.43 5.14
C LEU A 171 5.84 1.94 5.01
N VAL A 172 5.31 2.68 5.98
CA VAL A 172 5.29 4.15 5.99
C VAL A 172 6.25 4.66 7.05
N TYR A 173 7.03 5.67 6.67
CA TYR A 173 7.91 6.44 7.54
C TYR A 173 7.82 7.93 7.16
N GLY A 174 7.26 8.76 8.05
CA GLY A 174 6.94 10.15 7.75
C GLY A 174 6.01 10.25 6.53
N HIS A 175 6.46 10.94 5.49
CA HIS A 175 5.72 11.19 4.25
C HIS A 175 6.10 10.21 3.12
N VAL A 176 6.88 9.17 3.44
CA VAL A 176 7.38 8.19 2.47
C VAL A 176 6.70 6.85 2.71
N ALA A 177 6.32 6.16 1.63
CA ALA A 177 5.95 4.76 1.66
C ALA A 177 6.96 3.89 0.91
N PHE A 178 7.26 2.71 1.45
CA PHE A 178 8.03 1.67 0.79
C PHE A 178 7.07 0.55 0.37
N SER A 179 7.06 0.23 -0.92
CA SER A 179 6.25 -0.87 -1.46
C SER A 179 6.95 -2.20 -1.18
N ILE A 180 6.38 -3.00 -0.29
CA ILE A 180 7.00 -4.24 0.18
C ILE A 180 6.30 -5.53 -0.29
N GLY A 181 5.24 -5.41 -1.09
CA GLY A 181 4.62 -6.54 -1.80
C GLY A 181 3.51 -7.22 -1.02
N GLU A 182 3.60 -8.52 -0.79
CA GLU A 182 2.60 -9.33 -0.10
C GLU A 182 3.24 -10.17 1.00
N ALA A 183 2.44 -10.56 2.01
CA ALA A 183 2.94 -11.37 3.12
C ALA A 183 3.24 -12.82 2.72
N SER A 184 2.70 -13.26 1.57
CA SER A 184 2.81 -14.64 1.12
C SER A 184 4.25 -14.98 0.71
N GLY A 185 4.79 -15.98 1.40
CA GLY A 185 6.14 -16.51 1.22
C GLY A 185 6.43 -17.70 2.16
N TYR A 186 5.71 -17.78 3.28
CA TYR A 186 5.71 -18.95 4.15
C TYR A 186 4.74 -20.02 3.64
N ARG A 187 5.27 -21.18 3.21
CA ARG A 187 4.49 -22.41 3.05
C ARG A 187 4.71 -23.26 4.31
N PRO A 188 3.68 -23.51 5.13
CA PRO A 188 3.78 -24.50 6.21
C PRO A 188 4.25 -25.83 5.62
N GLY A 189 5.44 -26.30 6.02
CA GLY A 189 6.01 -27.57 5.55
C GLY A 189 6.91 -27.50 4.31
N SER A 190 7.39 -26.33 3.87
CA SER A 190 8.56 -26.29 2.98
C SER A 190 9.81 -26.59 3.81
N PRO A 191 10.59 -27.64 3.50
CA PRO A 191 11.89 -27.83 4.11
C PRO A 191 12.86 -26.74 3.63
N ASP A 192 13.66 -26.22 4.56
CA ASP A 192 14.89 -25.47 4.27
C ASP A 192 15.94 -26.39 3.65
#